data_AF-A0A8T5U625-F1
#
_entry.id   AF-A0A8T5U625-F1
#
_cell.length_a   1.000
_cell.length_b   1.000
_cell.length_c   1.000
_cell.angle_alpha   90.00
_cell.angle_beta   90.00
_cell.angle_gamma   90.00
#
_symmetry.space_group_name_H-M   'P 1'
#
loop_
_entity.id
_entity.type
_entity.pdbx_description
1 polymer ?
#
loop_
_entity_poly.entity_id
_entity_poly.type
_entity_poly.pdbx_seq_one_letter_code
_entity_poly.pdbx_strand_id
1 'polypeptide(L)'
;MSLTPLEIFYGSFTFLSFIISTILGFLIALKYRKYGKVEYLAVGITWILLASPYWSDAIQFITTMIFGVQIPSNLYYFLANAFIAPIYVTWIIALTNILFTKKKKILRIVFFLIGLTFETIFLVVFFIDANLIGDQKSAFVVEWAFWIQIYLLLSIAVLLITGFLLARASLKTGEAEIRTKGIFLLIAFISFTVATLIDVIGAESPSEITILLARTFLIISSLCFYIGFILPKFARNLFVKQRD
;
A
#
# COMPACT_ATOMS: atom_id res chain seq x y z
N MET A 1 9.59 -27.71 5.68
CA MET A 1 10.89 -27.32 5.09
C MET A 1 11.43 -26.14 5.90
N SER A 2 12.71 -26.09 6.25
CA SER A 2 13.27 -24.97 7.02
C SER A 2 13.58 -23.78 6.11
N LEU A 3 13.18 -22.57 6.52
CA LEU A 3 13.58 -21.33 5.83
C LEU A 3 15.10 -21.12 5.94
N THR A 4 15.69 -20.60 4.87
CA THR A 4 17.08 -20.13 4.88
C THR A 4 17.24 -18.87 5.73
N PRO A 5 18.46 -18.49 6.16
CA PRO A 5 18.69 -17.24 6.90
C PRO A 5 18.18 -16.00 6.16
N LEU A 6 18.39 -15.95 4.84
CA LEU A 6 17.89 -14.87 3.98
C LEU A 6 16.36 -14.81 3.97
N GLU A 7 15.69 -15.96 3.87
CA GLU A 7 14.23 -16.05 3.91
C GLU A 7 13.66 -15.66 5.28
N ILE A 8 14.34 -16.00 6.38
CA ILE A 8 13.95 -15.54 7.73
C ILE A 8 14.08 -14.01 7.82
N PHE A 9 15.17 -13.45 7.28
CA PHE A 9 15.36 -12.00 7.21
C PHE A 9 14.28 -11.33 6.35
N TYR A 10 14.00 -11.86 5.16
CA TYR A 10 12.95 -11.39 4.27
C TYR A 10 11.59 -11.38 4.97
N GLY A 11 11.17 -12.54 5.48
CA GLY A 11 9.86 -12.73 6.08
C GLY A 11 9.66 -11.87 7.33
N SER A 12 10.68 -11.76 8.19
CA SER A 12 10.59 -10.96 9.42
C SER A 12 10.44 -9.46 9.15
N PHE A 13 11.23 -8.88 8.25
CA PHE A 13 11.11 -7.46 7.90
C PHE A 13 9.81 -7.16 7.15
N THR A 14 9.35 -8.07 6.29
CA THR A 14 8.08 -7.94 5.59
C THR A 14 6.91 -8.01 6.56
N PHE A 15 6.91 -8.98 7.47
CA PHE A 15 5.91 -9.12 8.52
C PHE A 15 5.85 -7.89 9.44
N LEU A 16 7.00 -7.37 9.88
CA LEU A 16 7.07 -6.15 10.67
C LEU A 16 6.46 -4.95 9.93
N SER A 17 6.85 -4.75 8.67
CA SER A 17 6.35 -3.65 7.84
C SER A 17 4.85 -3.76 7.60
N PHE A 18 4.34 -4.97 7.38
CA PHE A 18 2.92 -5.27 7.24
C PHE A 18 2.14 -4.94 8.52
N ILE A 19 2.63 -5.35 9.70
CA ILE A 19 1.99 -5.04 10.99
C ILE A 19 1.89 -3.53 11.19
N ILE A 20 3.01 -2.82 11.01
CA ILE A 20 3.06 -1.36 11.18
C ILE A 20 2.06 -0.69 10.24
N SER A 21 2.07 -1.05 8.95
CA SER A 21 1.16 -0.50 7.94
C SER A 21 -0.31 -0.74 8.32
N THR A 22 -0.63 -1.96 8.75
CA THR A 22 -1.99 -2.35 9.13
C THR A 22 -2.48 -1.59 10.36
N ILE A 23 -1.66 -1.51 11.42
CA ILE A 23 -1.98 -0.76 12.63
C ILE A 23 -2.22 0.72 12.29
N LEU A 24 -1.32 1.33 11.53
CA LEU A 24 -1.44 2.76 11.17
C LEU A 24 -2.66 3.02 10.30
N GLY A 25 -2.94 2.17 9.31
CA GLY A 25 -4.14 2.26 8.48
C GLY A 25 -5.42 2.13 9.32
N PHE A 26 -5.43 1.20 10.29
CA PHE A 26 -6.56 1.06 11.21
C PHE A 26 -6.74 2.29 12.12
N LEU A 27 -5.65 2.85 12.65
CA LEU A 27 -5.70 4.08 13.44
C LEU A 27 -6.24 5.28 12.65
N ILE A 28 -5.93 5.36 11.34
CA ILE A 28 -6.53 6.37 10.45
C ILE A 28 -8.03 6.11 10.29
N ALA A 29 -8.41 4.87 9.96
CA ALA A 29 -9.81 4.49 9.76
C ALA A 29 -10.68 4.79 10.99
N LEU A 30 -10.18 4.51 12.20
CA LEU A 30 -10.90 4.77 13.45
C LEU A 30 -11.23 6.25 13.67
N LYS A 31 -10.52 7.19 13.03
CA LYS A 31 -10.86 8.62 13.11
C LYS A 31 -12.20 8.95 12.47
N TYR A 32 -12.74 8.08 11.61
CA TYR A 32 -14.11 8.17 11.12
C TYR A 32 -15.12 8.26 12.27
N ARG A 33 -14.97 7.44 13.32
CA ARG A 33 -15.89 7.44 14.47
C ARG A 33 -15.89 8.77 15.23
N LYS A 34 -14.76 9.47 15.24
CA LYS A 34 -14.63 10.76 15.93
C LYS A 34 -15.13 11.93 15.09
N TYR A 35 -14.86 11.94 13.79
CA TYR A 35 -15.10 13.10 12.93
C TYR A 35 -16.29 12.94 11.97
N GLY A 36 -16.88 11.74 11.83
CA GLY A 36 -17.96 11.44 10.89
C GLY A 36 -17.56 11.54 9.41
N LYS A 37 -16.26 11.74 9.13
CA LYS A 37 -15.69 12.03 7.80
C LYS A 37 -15.24 10.75 7.12
N VAL A 38 -16.01 10.29 6.12
CA VAL A 38 -15.81 9.03 5.39
C VAL A 38 -14.41 8.94 4.76
N GLU A 39 -13.78 10.08 4.50
CA GLU A 39 -12.42 10.17 3.97
C GLU A 39 -11.42 9.46 4.88
N TYR A 40 -11.56 9.56 6.21
CA TYR A 40 -10.66 8.86 7.13
C TYR A 40 -10.80 7.34 7.04
N LEU A 41 -12.04 6.84 6.95
CA LEU A 41 -12.30 5.41 6.77
C LEU A 41 -11.70 4.93 5.45
N ALA A 42 -11.98 5.65 4.36
CA ALA A 42 -11.55 5.32 3.02
C ALA A 42 -10.01 5.34 2.88
N VAL A 43 -9.34 6.34 3.44
CA VAL A 43 -7.87 6.41 3.47
C VAL A 43 -7.26 5.28 4.29
N GLY A 44 -7.80 5.00 5.48
CA GLY A 44 -7.29 3.94 6.34
C GLY A 44 -7.42 2.56 5.70
N ILE A 45 -8.56 2.27 5.07
CA ILE A 45 -8.77 1.03 4.31
C ILE A 45 -7.83 0.99 3.10
N THR A 46 -7.71 2.08 2.35
CA THR A 46 -6.77 2.14 1.21
C THR A 46 -5.36 1.79 1.65
N TRP A 47 -4.90 2.33 2.79
CA TRP A 47 -3.54 2.05 3.27
C TRP A 47 -3.34 0.58 3.67
N ILE A 48 -4.32 -0.02 4.35
CA ILE A 48 -4.30 -1.45 4.70
C ILE A 48 -4.22 -2.31 3.43
N LEU A 49 -5.03 -1.99 2.44
CA LEU A 49 -5.09 -2.74 1.19
C LEU A 49 -3.90 -2.46 0.26
N LEU A 50 -3.26 -1.29 0.33
CA LEU A 50 -2.00 -1.04 -0.38
C LEU A 50 -0.87 -1.92 0.15
N ALA A 51 -0.96 -2.37 1.40
CA ALA A 51 -0.04 -3.37 1.94
C ALA A 51 -0.43 -4.82 1.59
N SER A 52 -1.54 -5.04 0.87
CA SER A 52 -2.00 -6.39 0.50
C SER A 52 -1.03 -7.22 -0.32
N PRO A 53 -0.19 -6.67 -1.22
CA PRO A 53 0.83 -7.46 -1.91
C PRO A 53 1.81 -8.17 -0.97
N TYR A 54 1.98 -7.64 0.25
CA TYR A 54 2.85 -8.21 1.28
C TYR A 54 2.12 -9.15 2.25
N TRP A 55 0.80 -9.35 2.11
CA TRP A 55 0.04 -10.26 2.96
C TRP A 55 0.44 -11.71 2.71
N SER A 56 0.66 -12.08 1.45
CA SER A 56 1.14 -13.42 1.07
C SER A 56 2.44 -13.75 1.78
N ASP A 57 3.42 -12.85 1.76
CA ASP A 57 4.70 -12.99 2.45
C ASP A 57 4.55 -13.05 3.97
N ALA A 58 3.77 -12.15 4.55
CA ALA A 58 3.54 -12.10 5.99
C ALA A 58 2.90 -13.40 6.49
N ILE A 59 1.89 -13.90 5.77
CA ILE A 59 1.20 -15.15 6.10
C ILE A 59 2.13 -16.33 5.89
N GLN A 60 2.80 -16.42 4.74
CA GLN A 60 3.78 -17.48 4.42
C GLN A 60 4.89 -17.58 5.47
N PHE A 61 5.41 -16.44 5.94
CA PHE A 61 6.42 -16.40 6.98
C PHE A 61 5.89 -16.99 8.28
N ILE A 62 4.71 -16.56 8.74
CA ILE A 62 4.10 -17.06 9.97
C ILE A 62 3.74 -18.54 9.86
N THR A 63 3.14 -18.98 8.74
CA THR A 63 2.76 -20.38 8.59
C THR A 63 3.97 -21.30 8.56
N THR A 64 5.04 -20.86 7.89
CA THR A 64 6.27 -21.65 7.79
C THR A 64 7.02 -21.67 9.12
N MET A 65 7.12 -20.53 9.82
CA MET A 65 7.84 -20.44 11.09
C MET A 65 7.14 -21.17 12.24
N ILE A 66 5.81 -21.07 12.33
CA ILE A 66 5.05 -21.61 13.47
C ILE A 66 4.62 -23.06 13.19
N PHE A 67 4.14 -23.35 11.99
CA PHE A 67 3.57 -24.65 11.66
C PHE A 67 4.48 -25.51 10.77
N GLY A 68 5.58 -24.96 10.24
CA GLY A 68 6.44 -25.68 9.31
C GLY A 68 5.82 -25.90 7.92
N VAL A 69 4.72 -25.19 7.61
CA VAL A 69 3.91 -25.39 6.39
C VAL A 69 3.94 -24.12 5.53
N GLN A 70 4.24 -24.31 4.25
CA GLN A 70 4.12 -23.27 3.23
C GLN A 70 2.68 -23.20 2.73
N ILE A 71 2.19 -21.99 2.46
CA ILE A 71 0.88 -21.83 1.82
C ILE A 71 0.96 -22.30 0.36
N PRO A 72 -0.12 -22.90 -0.19
CA PRO A 72 -0.15 -23.27 -1.59
C PRO A 72 0.04 -22.04 -2.49
N SER A 73 0.76 -22.19 -3.60
CA SER A 73 1.07 -21.09 -4.53
C SER A 73 -0.17 -20.35 -5.03
N ASN A 74 -1.28 -21.07 -5.28
CA ASN A 74 -2.55 -20.44 -5.64
C ASN A 74 -3.05 -19.48 -4.54
N LEU A 75 -2.97 -19.88 -3.27
CA LEU A 75 -3.36 -19.00 -2.17
C LEU A 75 -2.39 -17.82 -2.05
N TYR A 76 -1.10 -18.04 -2.27
CA TYR A 76 -0.10 -16.97 -2.30
C TYR A 76 -0.44 -15.93 -3.40
N TYR A 77 -0.69 -16.37 -4.63
CA TYR A 77 -1.03 -15.48 -5.76
C TYR A 77 -2.32 -14.70 -5.52
N PHE A 78 -3.33 -15.37 -4.95
CA PHE A 78 -4.57 -14.73 -4.55
C PHE A 78 -4.33 -13.62 -3.52
N LEU A 79 -3.62 -13.91 -2.43
CA LEU A 79 -3.36 -12.92 -1.38
C LEU A 79 -2.55 -11.72 -1.87
N ALA A 80 -1.61 -11.93 -2.80
CA ALA A 80 -0.74 -10.88 -3.31
C ALA A 80 -1.44 -9.92 -4.30
N ASN A 81 -2.49 -10.37 -5.00
CA ASN A 81 -3.08 -9.63 -6.11
C ASN A 81 -4.59 -9.39 -6.00
N ALA A 82 -5.29 -10.09 -5.10
CA ALA A 82 -6.68 -9.82 -4.83
C ALA A 82 -6.83 -8.44 -4.14
N PHE A 83 -8.05 -7.91 -4.19
CA PHE A 83 -8.43 -6.67 -3.51
C PHE A 83 -7.85 -5.39 -4.11
N ILE A 84 -7.30 -5.42 -5.32
CA ILE A 84 -6.83 -4.19 -5.95
C ILE A 84 -8.02 -3.31 -6.36
N ALA A 85 -9.15 -3.89 -6.79
CA ALA A 85 -10.37 -3.12 -7.03
C ALA A 85 -10.83 -2.30 -5.81
N PRO A 86 -10.98 -2.90 -4.61
CA PRO A 86 -11.20 -2.18 -3.36
C PRO A 86 -10.23 -1.01 -3.11
N ILE A 87 -8.92 -1.15 -3.38
CA ILE A 87 -7.93 -0.07 -3.23
C ILE A 87 -8.35 1.15 -4.05
N TYR A 88 -8.65 0.96 -5.34
CA TYR A 88 -9.06 2.05 -6.23
C TYR A 88 -10.33 2.75 -5.75
N VAL A 89 -11.32 1.96 -5.32
CA VAL A 89 -12.62 2.47 -4.86
C VAL A 89 -12.46 3.29 -3.60
N THR A 90 -11.75 2.78 -2.58
CA THR A 90 -11.56 3.52 -1.34
C THR A 90 -10.67 4.74 -1.54
N TRP A 91 -9.63 4.63 -2.36
CA TRP A 91 -8.73 5.75 -2.64
C TRP A 91 -9.45 6.89 -3.34
N ILE A 92 -10.22 6.59 -4.38
CA ILE A 92 -10.93 7.62 -5.14
C ILE A 92 -12.06 8.25 -4.33
N ILE A 93 -12.70 7.52 -3.41
CA ILE A 93 -13.69 8.08 -2.48
C ILE A 93 -13.03 9.16 -1.62
N ALA A 94 -11.88 8.86 -1.01
CA ALA A 94 -11.12 9.82 -0.22
C ALA A 94 -10.71 11.04 -1.06
N LEU A 95 -10.07 10.79 -2.20
CA LEU A 95 -9.53 11.84 -3.06
C LEU A 95 -10.62 12.78 -3.59
N THR A 96 -11.74 12.22 -4.06
CA THR A 96 -12.84 13.02 -4.63
C THR A 96 -13.57 13.86 -3.61
N ASN A 97 -13.64 13.40 -2.36
CA ASN A 97 -14.22 14.20 -1.27
C ASN A 97 -13.29 15.34 -0.84
N ILE A 98 -11.97 15.16 -0.93
CA ILE A 98 -11.00 16.18 -0.53
C ILE A 98 -10.75 17.21 -1.65
N LEU A 99 -10.55 16.75 -2.89
CA LEU A 99 -10.06 17.61 -3.99
C LEU A 99 -11.08 17.86 -5.11
N PHE A 100 -11.89 16.86 -5.47
CA PHE A 100 -12.68 16.86 -6.70
C PHE A 100 -14.18 16.84 -6.46
N THR A 101 -14.67 17.73 -5.58
CA THR A 101 -16.08 17.77 -5.13
C THR A 101 -17.08 17.85 -6.29
N LYS A 102 -16.75 18.60 -7.35
CA LYS A 102 -17.60 18.77 -8.55
C LYS A 102 -17.65 17.54 -9.47
N LYS A 103 -16.55 16.78 -9.57
CA LYS A 103 -16.42 15.63 -10.49
C LYS A 103 -16.49 14.26 -9.79
N LYS A 104 -16.91 14.23 -8.52
CA LYS A 104 -16.89 13.03 -7.67
C LYS A 104 -17.54 11.80 -8.30
N LYS A 105 -18.72 11.96 -8.91
CA LYS A 105 -19.50 10.83 -9.45
C LYS A 105 -18.78 10.19 -10.64
N ILE A 106 -18.32 11.02 -11.58
CA ILE A 106 -17.63 10.56 -12.79
C ILE A 106 -16.32 9.86 -12.42
N LEU A 107 -15.49 10.50 -11.59
CA LEU A 107 -14.20 9.92 -11.20
C LEU A 107 -14.35 8.59 -10.45
N ARG A 108 -15.34 8.48 -9.55
CA ARG A 108 -15.63 7.21 -8.85
C ARG A 108 -16.05 6.11 -9.81
N ILE A 109 -16.91 6.40 -10.79
CA ILE A 109 -17.34 5.41 -11.79
C ILE A 109 -16.13 4.95 -12.61
N VAL A 110 -15.30 5.88 -13.10
CA VAL A 110 -14.11 5.54 -13.89
C VAL A 110 -13.16 4.63 -13.10
N PHE A 111 -12.80 5.02 -11.88
CA PHE A 111 -11.88 4.23 -11.04
C PHE A 111 -12.49 2.89 -10.61
N PHE A 112 -13.79 2.84 -10.35
CA PHE A 112 -14.50 1.60 -10.08
C PHE A 112 -14.43 0.65 -11.29
N LEU A 113 -14.67 1.14 -12.50
CA LEU A 113 -14.59 0.33 -13.72
C LEU A 113 -13.17 -0.16 -13.99
N ILE A 114 -12.15 0.68 -13.76
CA ILE A 114 -10.74 0.27 -13.91
C ILE A 114 -10.42 -0.88 -12.94
N GLY A 115 -10.72 -0.69 -11.65
CA GLY A 115 -10.48 -1.72 -10.63
C GLY A 115 -11.26 -3.00 -10.94
N LEU A 116 -12.55 -2.88 -11.24
CA LEU A 116 -13.41 -4.03 -11.54
C LEU A 116 -12.93 -4.81 -12.77
N THR A 117 -12.49 -4.12 -13.81
CA THR A 117 -11.96 -4.77 -15.03
C THR A 117 -10.75 -5.63 -14.68
N PHE A 118 -9.79 -5.09 -13.93
CA PHE A 118 -8.63 -5.88 -13.54
C PHE A 118 -9.00 -7.04 -12.63
N GLU A 119 -9.77 -6.80 -11.56
CA GLU A 119 -10.12 -7.86 -10.62
C GLU A 119 -10.87 -8.99 -11.34
N THR A 120 -11.73 -8.65 -12.31
CA THR A 120 -12.41 -9.65 -13.14
C THR A 120 -11.43 -10.44 -14.00
N ILE A 121 -10.50 -9.78 -14.70
CA ILE A 121 -9.47 -10.46 -15.50
C ILE A 121 -8.62 -11.37 -14.61
N PHE A 122 -8.16 -10.86 -13.47
CA PHE A 122 -7.38 -11.61 -12.49
C PHE A 122 -8.13 -12.84 -11.98
N LEU A 123 -9.37 -12.69 -11.54
CA LEU A 123 -10.17 -13.80 -11.02
C LEU A 123 -10.48 -14.83 -12.12
N VAL A 124 -10.80 -14.40 -13.34
CA VAL A 124 -11.02 -15.32 -14.47
C VAL A 124 -9.75 -16.14 -14.75
N VAL A 125 -8.58 -15.49 -14.84
CA VAL A 125 -7.31 -16.20 -15.07
C VAL A 125 -7.00 -17.13 -13.89
N PHE A 126 -7.20 -16.67 -12.65
CA PHE A 126 -7.00 -17.46 -11.44
C PHE A 126 -7.80 -18.76 -11.41
N PHE A 127 -9.07 -18.73 -11.82
CA PHE A 127 -9.94 -19.91 -11.84
C PHE A 127 -9.72 -20.81 -13.06
N ILE A 128 -9.13 -20.30 -14.16
CA ILE A 128 -8.75 -21.11 -15.32
C ILE A 128 -7.45 -21.85 -15.05
N ASP A 129 -6.39 -21.11 -14.73
CA ASP A 129 -5.06 -21.66 -14.41
C ASP A 129 -4.23 -20.60 -13.67
N ALA A 130 -4.01 -20.82 -12.37
CA ALA A 130 -3.26 -19.91 -11.52
C ALA A 130 -1.77 -19.77 -11.94
N ASN A 131 -1.21 -20.72 -12.69
CA ASN A 131 0.16 -20.63 -13.18
C ASN A 131 0.34 -19.53 -14.25
N LEU A 132 -0.76 -19.03 -14.83
CA LEU A 132 -0.73 -17.88 -15.73
C LEU A 132 -0.53 -16.53 -15.02
N ILE A 133 -0.56 -16.53 -13.67
CA ILE A 133 -0.36 -15.34 -12.83
C ILE A 133 1.10 -15.19 -12.43
N GLY A 134 1.78 -16.30 -12.14
CA GLY A 134 3.20 -16.29 -11.80
C GLY A 134 3.72 -17.69 -11.50
N ASP A 135 5.04 -17.77 -11.29
CA ASP A 135 5.75 -18.99 -10.94
C ASP A 135 6.56 -18.78 -9.65
N GLN A 136 6.28 -19.58 -8.63
CA GLN A 136 6.87 -19.43 -7.30
C GLN A 136 8.23 -20.14 -7.24
N LYS A 137 9.31 -19.36 -7.19
CA LYS A 137 10.69 -19.88 -7.19
C LYS A 137 11.20 -20.22 -5.80
N SER A 138 10.72 -19.53 -4.76
CA SER A 138 11.08 -19.78 -3.36
C SER A 138 9.93 -19.41 -2.42
N ALA A 139 10.15 -19.44 -1.10
CA ALA A 139 9.11 -19.07 -0.14
C ALA A 139 8.58 -17.64 -0.36
N PHE A 140 9.44 -16.70 -0.79
CA PHE A 140 9.11 -15.27 -0.91
C PHE A 140 9.41 -14.67 -2.29
N VAL A 141 9.85 -15.49 -3.26
CA VAL A 141 10.17 -15.03 -4.62
C VAL A 141 9.19 -15.64 -5.61
N VAL A 142 8.47 -14.77 -6.30
CA VAL A 142 7.55 -15.12 -7.39
C VAL A 142 7.96 -14.37 -8.64
N GLU A 143 8.12 -15.11 -9.73
CA GLU A 143 8.23 -14.56 -11.06
C GLU A 143 6.81 -14.26 -11.58
N TRP A 144 6.38 -13.01 -11.44
CA TRP A 144 5.03 -12.60 -11.85
C TRP A 144 4.90 -12.53 -13.38
N ALA A 145 3.76 -12.95 -13.90
CA ALA A 145 3.44 -12.79 -15.31
C ALA A 145 3.50 -11.31 -15.73
N PHE A 146 3.96 -11.07 -16.95
CA PHE A 146 4.20 -9.71 -17.45
C PHE A 146 2.96 -8.79 -17.35
N TRP A 147 1.76 -9.32 -17.55
CA TRP A 147 0.52 -8.56 -17.45
C TRP A 147 0.18 -8.14 -16.01
N ILE A 148 0.53 -8.95 -15.00
CA ILE A 148 0.42 -8.58 -13.58
C ILE A 148 1.38 -7.43 -13.29
N GLN A 149 2.63 -7.53 -13.75
CA GLN A 149 3.64 -6.49 -13.52
C GLN A 149 3.23 -5.14 -14.12
N ILE A 150 2.76 -5.12 -15.37
CA ILE A 150 2.22 -3.90 -16.02
C ILE A 150 1.11 -3.29 -15.16
N TYR A 151 0.18 -4.12 -14.70
CA TYR A 151 -0.94 -3.63 -13.94
C TYR A 151 -0.53 -3.06 -12.58
N LEU A 152 0.36 -3.72 -11.85
CA LEU A 152 0.89 -3.22 -10.59
C LEU A 152 1.61 -1.88 -10.79
N LEU A 153 2.42 -1.74 -11.84
CA LEU A 153 3.09 -0.50 -12.19
C LEU A 153 2.10 0.62 -12.52
N LEU A 154 1.05 0.34 -13.31
CA LEU A 154 -0.01 1.31 -13.58
C LEU A 154 -0.75 1.72 -12.31
N SER A 155 -1.00 0.77 -11.41
CA SER A 155 -1.68 1.03 -10.13
C SER A 155 -0.85 1.92 -9.22
N ILE A 156 0.45 1.65 -9.12
CA ILE A 156 1.39 2.52 -8.40
C ILE A 156 1.42 3.91 -9.04
N ALA A 157 1.50 4.01 -10.37
CA ALA A 157 1.52 5.29 -11.07
C ALA A 157 0.26 6.12 -10.80
N VAL A 158 -0.93 5.52 -10.87
CA VAL A 158 -2.20 6.21 -10.57
C VAL A 158 -2.23 6.69 -9.12
N LEU A 159 -1.85 5.84 -8.17
CA LEU A 159 -1.78 6.20 -6.75
C LEU A 159 -0.81 7.37 -6.51
N LEU A 160 0.36 7.33 -7.13
CA LEU A 160 1.38 8.37 -6.98
C LEU A 160 0.93 9.70 -7.58
N ILE A 161 0.45 9.70 -8.82
CA ILE A 161 -0.02 10.93 -9.48
C ILE A 161 -1.10 11.59 -8.63
N THR A 162 -2.09 10.81 -8.18
CA THR A 162 -3.19 11.33 -7.36
C THR A 162 -2.76 11.71 -5.94
N GLY A 163 -1.81 10.99 -5.35
CA GLY A 163 -1.18 11.32 -4.07
C GLY A 163 -0.39 12.61 -4.11
N PHE A 164 0.39 12.84 -5.17
CA PHE A 164 1.09 14.10 -5.40
C PHE A 164 0.13 15.26 -5.60
N LEU A 165 -0.99 15.07 -6.31
CA LEU A 165 -2.02 16.09 -6.44
C LEU A 165 -2.61 16.47 -5.08
N LEU A 166 -2.87 15.48 -4.21
CA LEU A 166 -3.33 15.71 -2.84
C LEU A 166 -2.32 16.48 -2.02
N ALA A 167 -1.07 16.01 -1.96
CA ALA A 167 0.00 16.66 -1.22
C ALA A 167 0.22 18.11 -1.70
N ARG A 168 0.25 18.33 -3.02
CA ARG A 168 0.39 19.66 -3.63
C ARG A 168 -0.77 20.59 -3.25
N ALA A 169 -2.00 20.10 -3.25
CA ALA A 169 -3.15 20.89 -2.84
C ALA A 169 -3.06 21.30 -1.36
N SER A 170 -2.67 20.37 -0.48
CA SER A 170 -2.42 20.66 0.94
C SER A 170 -1.28 21.66 1.16
N LEU A 171 -0.22 21.60 0.36
CA LEU A 171 0.91 22.54 0.48
C LEU A 171 0.56 23.98 0.09
N LYS A 172 -0.44 24.18 -0.77
CA LYS A 172 -0.86 25.50 -1.26
C LYS A 172 -1.80 26.24 -0.32
N THR A 173 -2.27 25.60 0.76
CA THR A 173 -3.18 26.27 1.72
C THR A 173 -2.42 27.24 2.61
N GLY A 174 -3.08 28.33 3.03
CA GLY A 174 -2.51 29.28 4.00
C GLY A 174 -2.41 28.74 5.43
N GLU A 175 -3.16 27.68 5.75
CA GLU A 175 -3.17 27.06 7.07
C GLU A 175 -1.93 26.20 7.32
N ALA A 176 -1.13 26.56 8.34
CA ALA A 176 0.12 25.87 8.67
C ALA A 176 -0.09 24.37 8.95
N GLU A 177 -1.21 24.01 9.59
CA GLU A 177 -1.53 22.62 9.90
C GLU A 177 -1.70 21.75 8.64
N ILE A 178 -2.49 22.25 7.68
CA ILE A 178 -2.76 21.55 6.41
C ILE A 178 -1.49 21.49 5.55
N ARG A 179 -0.68 22.56 5.57
CA ARG A 179 0.61 22.57 4.87
C ARG A 179 1.56 21.52 5.42
N THR A 180 1.69 21.41 6.75
CA THR A 180 2.54 20.37 7.38
C THR A 180 2.06 18.97 7.02
N LYS A 181 0.74 18.72 7.03
CA LYS A 181 0.15 17.47 6.53
C LYS A 181 0.58 17.18 5.10
N GLY A 182 0.51 18.18 4.21
CA GLY A 182 0.97 18.09 2.83
C GLY A 182 2.44 17.67 2.67
N ILE A 183 3.34 18.17 3.52
CA ILE A 183 4.77 17.78 3.52
C ILE A 183 4.91 16.29 3.86
N PHE A 184 4.27 15.82 4.93
CA PHE A 184 4.34 14.42 5.32
C PHE A 184 3.71 13.49 4.28
N LEU A 185 2.60 13.89 3.66
CA LEU A 185 2.02 13.14 2.54
C LEU A 185 2.98 13.06 1.35
N LEU A 186 3.66 14.16 1.01
CA LEU A 186 4.64 14.16 -0.08
C LEU A 186 5.78 13.17 0.19
N ILE A 187 6.36 13.22 1.39
CA ILE A 187 7.42 12.29 1.82
C ILE A 187 6.89 10.85 1.77
N ALA A 188 5.67 10.60 2.26
CA ALA A 188 5.06 9.28 2.24
C ALA A 188 5.00 8.69 0.83
N PHE A 189 4.48 9.45 -0.15
CA PHE A 189 4.38 8.98 -1.53
C PHE A 189 5.75 8.76 -2.17
N ILE A 190 6.72 9.64 -1.92
CA ILE A 190 8.09 9.47 -2.43
C ILE A 190 8.72 8.21 -1.82
N SER A 191 8.66 8.02 -0.50
CA SER A 191 9.20 6.84 0.17
C SER A 191 8.52 5.55 -0.30
N PHE A 192 7.20 5.56 -0.50
CA PHE A 192 6.47 4.41 -1.06
C PHE A 192 6.94 4.08 -2.49
N THR A 193 7.11 5.10 -3.33
CA THR A 193 7.64 4.93 -4.69
C THR A 193 9.01 4.28 -4.67
N VAL A 194 9.91 4.78 -3.83
CA VAL A 194 11.26 4.23 -3.71
C VAL A 194 11.22 2.78 -3.22
N ALA A 195 10.43 2.49 -2.19
CA ALA A 195 10.26 1.12 -1.68
C ALA A 195 9.79 0.16 -2.78
N THR A 196 8.71 0.53 -3.49
CA THR A 196 8.12 -0.30 -4.55
C THR A 196 9.03 -0.45 -5.76
N LEU A 197 9.78 0.58 -6.15
CA LEU A 197 10.79 0.46 -7.21
C LEU A 197 11.92 -0.49 -6.82
N ILE A 198 12.38 -0.46 -5.57
CA ILE A 198 13.39 -1.42 -5.08
C ILE A 198 12.83 -2.84 -5.13
N ASP A 199 11.59 -3.06 -4.68
CA ASP A 199 10.94 -4.37 -4.75
C ASP A 199 10.82 -4.88 -6.19
N VAL A 200 10.41 -4.02 -7.14
CA VAL A 200 10.26 -4.41 -8.55
C VAL A 200 11.62 -4.72 -9.20
N ILE A 201 12.63 -3.87 -9.00
CA ILE A 201 13.96 -4.06 -9.60
C ILE A 201 14.68 -5.25 -8.96
N GLY A 202 14.47 -5.48 -7.66
CA GLY A 202 15.10 -6.56 -6.90
C GLY A 202 14.29 -7.86 -6.85
N ALA A 203 13.15 -7.95 -7.54
CA ALA A 203 12.19 -9.04 -7.40
C ALA A 203 12.79 -10.42 -7.73
N GLU A 204 13.58 -10.51 -8.80
CA GLU A 204 14.13 -11.79 -9.29
C GLU A 204 15.26 -12.32 -8.41
N SER A 205 16.01 -11.43 -7.77
CA SER A 205 17.18 -11.78 -6.96
C SER A 205 17.31 -10.86 -5.74
N PRO A 206 16.42 -11.00 -4.73
CA PRO A 206 16.43 -10.11 -3.58
C PRO A 206 17.66 -10.36 -2.71
N SER A 207 18.45 -9.32 -2.50
CA SER A 207 19.55 -9.29 -1.53
C SER A 207 19.08 -8.76 -0.17
N GLU A 208 19.83 -9.04 0.89
CA GLU A 208 19.57 -8.49 2.23
C GLU A 208 19.46 -6.96 2.20
N ILE A 209 20.33 -6.31 1.44
CA ILE A 209 20.37 -4.84 1.32
C ILE A 209 19.10 -4.33 0.63
N THR A 210 18.69 -4.93 -0.48
CA THR A 210 17.47 -4.52 -1.20
C THR A 210 16.23 -4.70 -0.34
N ILE A 211 16.12 -5.81 0.40
CA ILE A 211 15.00 -6.09 1.31
C ILE A 211 14.99 -5.05 2.43
N LEU A 212 16.14 -4.82 3.09
CA LEU A 212 16.25 -3.88 4.20
C LEU A 212 15.84 -2.47 3.78
N LEU A 213 16.32 -2.01 2.61
CA LEU A 213 16.01 -0.68 2.10
C LEU A 213 14.53 -0.56 1.74
N ALA A 214 13.97 -1.52 0.97
CA ALA A 214 12.56 -1.50 0.58
C ALA A 214 11.65 -1.42 1.81
N ARG A 215 11.89 -2.26 2.82
CA ARG A 215 11.08 -2.31 4.05
C ARG A 215 11.27 -1.08 4.92
N THR A 216 12.48 -0.53 5.01
CA THR A 216 12.72 0.74 5.72
C THR A 216 11.95 1.89 5.07
N PHE A 217 12.02 2.03 3.74
CA PHE A 217 11.26 3.07 3.03
C PHE A 217 9.75 2.87 3.15
N LEU A 218 9.26 1.63 3.14
CA LEU A 218 7.84 1.32 3.33
C LEU A 218 7.36 1.69 4.75
N ILE A 219 8.16 1.42 5.78
CA ILE A 219 7.86 1.81 7.17
C ILE A 219 7.86 3.34 7.30
N ILE A 220 8.87 4.02 6.76
CA ILE A 220 8.94 5.49 6.75
C ILE A 220 7.71 6.07 6.04
N SER A 221 7.33 5.49 4.90
CA SER A 221 6.14 5.89 4.16
C SER A 221 4.89 5.75 5.03
N SER A 222 4.71 4.61 5.70
CA SER A 222 3.57 4.35 6.58
C SER A 222 3.44 5.37 7.71
N LEU A 223 4.56 5.67 8.38
CA LEU A 223 4.61 6.65 9.45
C LEU A 223 4.28 8.05 8.95
N CYS A 224 4.87 8.45 7.81
CA CYS A 224 4.61 9.75 7.19
C CYS A 224 3.16 9.84 6.71
N PHE A 225 2.58 8.77 6.19
CA PHE A 225 1.19 8.72 5.75
C PHE A 225 0.23 8.92 6.94
N TYR A 226 0.49 8.24 8.05
CA TYR A 226 -0.26 8.45 9.31
C TYR A 226 -0.18 9.90 9.79
N ILE A 227 1.02 10.48 9.84
CA ILE A 227 1.21 11.88 10.25
C ILE A 227 0.54 12.83 9.25
N GLY A 228 0.64 12.56 7.96
CA GLY A 228 0.07 13.37 6.89
C GLY A 228 -1.45 13.43 6.93
N PHE A 229 -2.14 12.35 7.31
CA PHE A 229 -3.60 12.36 7.42
C PHE A 229 -4.12 12.79 8.79
N ILE A 230 -3.45 12.39 9.87
CA ILE A 230 -3.95 12.60 11.23
C ILE A 230 -3.34 13.82 11.91
N LEU A 231 -2.07 14.09 11.65
CA LEU A 231 -1.23 15.03 12.38
C LEU A 231 -1.42 14.91 13.91
N PRO A 232 -0.90 13.83 14.51
CA PRO A 232 -1.03 13.60 15.95
C PRO A 232 -0.40 14.74 16.76
N LYS A 233 -0.85 14.92 18.01
CA LYS A 233 -0.43 16.04 18.88
C LYS A 233 1.10 16.21 18.95
N PHE A 234 1.86 15.12 19.05
CA PHE A 234 3.33 15.21 19.08
C PHE A 234 3.89 15.83 17.79
N ALA A 235 3.42 15.39 16.63
CA ALA A 235 3.85 15.92 15.34
C ALA A 235 3.39 17.36 15.15
N ARG A 236 2.17 17.69 15.60
CA ARG A 236 1.67 19.07 15.60
C ARG A 236 2.60 19.98 16.39
N ASN A 237 2.94 19.61 17.62
CA ASN A 237 3.79 20.41 18.50
C ASN A 237 5.22 20.56 17.98
N LEU A 238 5.75 19.53 17.30
CA LEU A 238 7.11 19.56 16.75
C LEU A 238 7.21 20.36 15.45
N PHE A 239 6.21 20.26 14.56
CA PHE A 239 6.35 20.72 13.17
C PHE A 239 5.45 21.90 12.81
N VAL A 240 4.39 22.18 13.57
CA VAL A 240 3.53 23.35 13.34
C VAL A 240 4.06 24.50 14.17
N LYS A 241 4.93 25.32 13.57
CA LYS A 241 5.32 26.60 14.18
C LYS A 241 4.09 27.51 14.23
N GLN A 242 3.69 27.95 15.42
CA GLN A 242 2.82 29.11 15.57
C GLN A 242 3.61 30.29 15.00
N ARG A 243 3.11 30.91 13.93
CA ARG A 243 3.53 32.25 13.57
C ARG A 243 2.74 33.15 14.52
N ASP A 244 3.43 33.67 15.53
CA ASP A 244 3.02 34.90 16.20
C ASP A 244 3.05 36.07 15.20
#